data_AF-A0A7M3LQV7-F1
#
_entry.id   AF-A0A7M3LQV7-F1
#
_cell.length_a   1.000
_cell.length_b   1.000
_cell.length_c   1.000
_cell.angle_alpha   90.00
_cell.angle_beta   90.00
_cell.angle_gamma   90.00
#
_symmetry.space_group_name_H-M   'P 1'
#
loop_
_entity.id
_entity.type
_entity.pdbx_description
1 polymer ?
#
loop_
_entity_poly.entity_id
_entity_poly.type
_entity_poly.pdbx_seq_one_letter_code
_entity_poly.pdbx_strand_id
1 'polypeptide(L)' 'VRIARKGIESSERLGRRRWVIERTMSWLTGYRRLSPRYERDPRNYLAFLGLAAAICCYKRLVRLTT' A
#
# COMPACT_ATOMS: atom_id res chain seq x y z
N VAL A 1 4.57 13.07 -9.79
CA VAL A 1 3.46 12.68 -10.71
C VAL A 1 2.13 12.95 -10.02
N ARG A 2 1.23 13.76 -10.60
CA ARG A 2 -0.04 14.22 -9.99
C ARG A 2 -1.18 13.21 -10.19
N ILE A 3 -1.93 12.87 -9.14
CA ILE A 3 -3.15 12.04 -9.22
C ILE A 3 -4.32 12.96 -9.57
N ALA A 4 -5.23 12.50 -10.44
CA ALA A 4 -6.41 13.26 -10.83
C ALA A 4 -7.39 13.44 -9.65
N ARG A 5 -7.98 14.63 -9.52
CA ARG A 5 -8.94 14.98 -8.46
C ARG A 5 -10.34 14.48 -8.82
N LYS A 6 -10.93 13.72 -7.89
CA LYS A 6 -12.29 13.20 -7.99
C LYS A 6 -13.28 14.36 -8.19
N GLY A 7 -14.07 14.31 -9.27
CA GLY A 7 -15.08 15.33 -9.58
C GLY A 7 -14.58 16.56 -10.34
N ILE A 8 -13.30 16.64 -10.69
CA ILE A 8 -12.71 17.77 -11.45
C ILE A 8 -12.07 17.27 -12.75
N GLU A 9 -11.31 16.17 -12.68
CA GLU A 9 -10.52 15.65 -13.81
C GLU A 9 -11.10 14.31 -14.32
N SER A 10 -10.95 14.02 -15.62
CA SER A 10 -11.48 12.79 -16.25
C SER A 10 -10.95 11.51 -15.56
N SER A 11 -11.86 10.57 -15.34
CA SER A 11 -11.58 9.28 -14.68
C SER A 11 -10.85 8.28 -15.57
N GLU A 12 -10.79 8.49 -16.88
CA GLU A 12 -10.19 7.55 -17.83
C GLU A 12 -8.70 7.29 -17.56
N ARG A 13 -8.00 8.29 -17.01
CA ARG A 13 -6.58 8.18 -16.65
C ARG A 13 -6.37 7.80 -15.18
N LEU A 14 -7.42 7.76 -14.36
CA LEU A 14 -7.33 7.39 -12.93
C LEU A 14 -6.96 5.92 -12.77
N GLY A 15 -7.58 5.00 -13.52
CA GLY A 15 -7.40 3.55 -13.35
C GLY A 15 -5.93 3.10 -13.40
N ARG A 16 -5.15 3.60 -14.36
CA ARG A 16 -3.72 3.24 -14.53
C ARG A 16 -2.85 3.63 -13.33
N ARG A 17 -3.07 4.83 -12.75
CA ARG A 17 -2.26 5.32 -11.62
C ARG A 17 -2.80 4.83 -10.28
N ARG A 18 -4.13 4.83 -10.12
CA ARG A 18 -4.83 4.44 -8.90
C ARG A 18 -4.61 2.97 -8.57
N TRP A 19 -4.64 2.10 -9.58
CA TRP A 19 -4.46 0.67 -9.36
C TRP A 19 -3.09 0.29 -8.79
N VAL A 20 -2.01 1.02 -9.14
CA VAL A 20 -0.69 0.77 -8.54
C VAL A 20 -0.71 1.06 -7.03
N ILE A 21 -1.38 2.13 -6.62
CA ILE A 21 -1.52 2.52 -5.21
C ILE A 21 -2.44 1.55 -4.48
N GLU A 22 -3.62 1.26 -5.04
CA GLU A 22 -4.59 0.34 -4.43
C GLU A 22 -4.03 -1.08 -4.30
N ARG A 23 -3.28 -1.55 -5.29
CA ARG A 23 -2.55 -2.82 -5.22
C ARG A 23 -1.53 -2.81 -4.07
N THR A 24 -0.73 -1.75 -3.95
CA THR A 24 0.26 -1.64 -2.87
C THR A 24 -0.42 -1.62 -1.50
N MET A 25 -1.53 -0.88 -1.39
CA MET A 25 -2.34 -0.87 -0.18
C MET A 25 -2.92 -2.25 0.14
N SER A 26 -3.38 -3.01 -0.86
CA SER A 26 -3.84 -4.40 -0.67
C SER A 26 -2.75 -5.33 -0.15
N TRP A 27 -1.49 -5.18 -0.60
CA TRP A 27 -0.37 -5.94 -0.06
C TRP A 27 -0.05 -5.60 1.40
N LEU A 28 -0.25 -4.34 1.80
CA LEU A 28 0.00 -3.87 3.17
C LEU A 28 -1.16 -4.21 4.12
N THR A 29 -2.41 -4.04 3.69
CA THR A 29 -3.59 -4.33 4.51
C THR A 29 -3.91 -5.82 4.64
N GLY A 30 -3.28 -6.67 3.82
CA GLY A 30 -3.36 -8.13 3.96
C GLY A 30 -2.71 -8.67 5.24
N TYR A 31 -1.85 -7.89 5.90
CA TYR A 31 -1.26 -8.29 7.18
C TYR A 31 -2.26 -8.02 8.32
N ARG A 32 -2.67 -9.09 9.03
CA ARG A 32 -3.68 -9.04 10.10
C ARG A 32 -3.44 -7.94 11.15
N ARG A 33 -2.18 -7.64 11.50
CA ARG A 33 -1.82 -6.59 12.47
C ARG A 33 -1.99 -5.15 11.98
N LEU A 34 -2.11 -4.93 10.67
CA LEU A 34 -2.37 -3.62 10.05
C LEU A 34 -3.86 -3.29 9.93
N SER A 35 -4.75 -4.18 10.40
CA SER A 35 -6.17 -3.83 10.51
C SER A 35 -6.39 -2.93 11.72
N PRO A 36 -7.13 -1.80 11.57
CA PRO A 36 -7.48 -0.91 12.68
C PRO A 36 -8.19 -1.61 13.85
N ARG A 37 -8.74 -2.80 13.61
CA ARG A 37 -9.39 -3.63 14.63
C ARG A 37 -8.41 -4.21 15.63
N TYR A 38 -7.16 -4.48 15.23
CA TYR A 38 -6.16 -5.14 16.06
C TYR A 38 -5.15 -4.17 16.65
N GLU A 39 -4.79 -3.11 15.92
CA GLU A 39 -3.84 -2.10 16.40
C GLU A 39 -4.50 -0.73 16.42
N ARG A 40 -4.75 -0.23 17.63
CA ARG A 40 -5.36 1.10 17.86
C ARG A 40 -4.33 2.18 18.13
N ASP A 41 -3.10 1.82 18.52
CA ASP A 41 -2.04 2.79 18.76
C ASP A 41 -1.37 3.19 17.43
N PRO A 42 -1.36 4.48 17.07
CA PRO A 42 -0.78 4.95 15.81
C PRO A 42 0.74 4.70 15.72
N ARG A 43 1.47 4.62 16.84
CA ARG A 43 2.92 4.34 16.84
C ARG A 43 3.21 2.91 16.44
N ASN A 44 2.47 1.97 17.04
CA ASN A 44 2.57 0.55 16.69
C ASN A 44 2.14 0.33 15.25
N TYR A 45 1.06 0.99 14.82
CA TYR A 45 0.61 0.94 13.43
C TYR A 45 1.70 1.38 12.45
N LEU A 46 2.37 2.51 12.72
CA LEU A 46 3.46 3.00 11.89
C LEU A 46 4.65 2.02 11.85
N ALA A 47 5.01 1.44 12.99
CA ALA A 47 6.08 0.45 13.07
C ALA A 47 5.74 -0.82 12.24
N PHE A 48 4.52 -1.35 12.36
CA PHE A 48 4.07 -2.49 11.56
C PHE A 48 3.96 -2.17 10.08
N LEU A 49 3.56 -0.94 9.72
CA LEU A 49 3.54 -0.48 8.33
C LEU A 49 4.94 -0.48 7.73
N GLY A 50 5.93 0.05 8.45
CA GLY A 50 7.34 0.03 8.04
C GLY A 50 7.86 -1.39 7.86
N LEU A 51 7.54 -2.29 8.80
CA LEU A 51 7.91 -3.71 8.71
C LEU A 51 7.27 -4.40 7.50
N ALA A 52 5.97 -4.16 7.25
CA ALA A 52 5.27 -4.72 6.09
C ALA A 52 5.87 -4.23 4.76
N ALA A 53 6.25 -2.96 4.68
CA ALA A 53 6.95 -2.41 3.53
C ALA A 53 8.31 -3.09 3.30
N ALA A 54 9.11 -3.27 4.36
CA ALA A 54 10.40 -3.97 4.29
C ALA A 54 10.24 -5.42 3.78
N ILE A 55 9.26 -6.17 4.32
CA ILE A 55 8.95 -7.54 3.86
C ILE A 55 8.52 -7.54 2.39
N CYS A 56 7.72 -6.57 1.95
CA CYS A 56 7.29 -6.45 0.56
C CYS A 56 8.49 -6.22 -0.38
N CYS A 57 9.41 -5.32 -0.01
CA CYS A 57 10.65 -5.09 -0.73
C CYS A 57 11.52 -6.35 -0.79
N TYR A 58 11.68 -7.04 0.34
CA TYR A 58 12.46 -8.28 0.42
C TYR A 58 11.88 -9.37 -0.49
N LYS A 59 10.56 -9.63 -0.43
CA LYS A 59 9.89 -10.60 -1.31
C LYS A 59 10.09 -10.28 -2.79
N ARG A 60 10.07 -8.99 -3.14
CA ARG A 60 10.35 -8.53 -4.51
C ARG A 60 11.80 -8.77 -4.90
N LEU A 61 12.75 -8.46 -4.01
CA LEU A 61 14.17 -8.69 -4.24
C LEU A 61 14.45 -10.18 -4.48
N VAL A 62 13.98 -11.05 -3.60
CA VAL A 62 14.13 -12.51 -3.73
C VAL A 62 13.60 -13.00 -5.08
N ARG A 63 12.41 -12.54 -5.50
CA ARG A 63 11.84 -12.91 -6.81
C ARG A 63 12.66 -12.41 -8.01
N LEU A 64 13.45 -11.33 -7.86
CA LEU A 64 14.29 -10.83 -8.94
C LEU A 64 15.65 -11.53 -9.00
N THR A 65 16.12 -12.06 -7.87
CA THR A 65 17.42 -12.73 -7.76
C THR A 65 17.36 -14.23 -7.98
N THR A 66 16.17 -14.83 -7.88
CA THR A 66 15.91 -16.26 -8.17
C THR A 66 15.29 -16.39 -9.55
#